data_AF-A0A6H9XTT2-F1
#
_entry.id   AF-A0A6H9XTT2-F1
#
_cell.length_a   1.000
_cell.length_b   1.000
_cell.length_c   1.000
_cell.angle_alpha   90.00
_cell.angle_beta   90.00
_cell.angle_gamma   90.00
#
_symmetry.space_group_name_H-M   'P 1'
#
loop_
_entity.id
_entity.type
_entity.pdbx_description
1 polymer ?
#
loop_
_entity_poly.entity_id
_entity_poly.type
_entity_poly.pdbx_seq_one_letter_code
_entity_poly.pdbx_strand_id
1 'polypeptide(L)'
;MNIDTLASPTASASDAEVHAARFTIGDITVVRLVPTKLLHVTETVLETVGLTPATTRQVGRTAATQPMGFIDWVAIHRPDDLTVALPYLGELSRAQGAVASKPTRVKNRMKPVIAKLEEEAPHCVPAFITELARHLAMAGRAGFLTHYLKQIVKVISQYDLPIGSPEYQELLFEFVSWRAMTSRVLRDEVDIVERSLEPQAAFDYAYKLIVAQAQAGGILDKAAVIILHRLGRPLGLKPADIIDRLLADIIYSKGFTTAEPEFFTRVESSLRRIVQADRERQDHLLAVRPVYMSLEFYHELLVDTEAWRELTSDNRAFAHWICQLITAPGVVYTQPWLIDAIYRAKDELDGVVLPAIKHKFRCINSPDLLNALADAGVTWEKPDDLGWWWDGWYRDHYTNLAGVAADPYLRAKAIRELSVTDIISHIDLFLANEPVRQLAAAFLDRVYENRQVYLFSYIGSFGSRIADLAHPELWLINAQAMNQIFAFDPVIELAAYIKVSKRKAARLLEDADYANSCGPDIAKVVVKMREIERLFTENRAVVRESAVGYSEREGHWGTIIRNIIKDIEKRFG
;
A
#
# COMPACT_ATOMS: atom_id res chain seq x y z
N MET A 1 -8.63 -19.18 -20.59
CA MET A 1 -8.84 -18.37 -21.81
C MET A 1 -9.78 -19.16 -22.71
N ASN A 2 -11.03 -18.72 -22.80
CA ASN A 2 -11.98 -19.05 -23.86
C ASN A 2 -13.06 -17.98 -23.78
N ILE A 3 -13.08 -17.08 -24.78
CA ILE A 3 -14.03 -15.99 -24.95
C ILE A 3 -14.92 -16.47 -26.08
N ASP A 4 -16.18 -16.76 -25.78
CA ASP A 4 -17.33 -16.63 -26.70
C ASP A 4 -18.55 -17.34 -26.12
N THR A 5 -19.30 -16.61 -25.29
CA THR A 5 -20.78 -16.62 -25.21
C THR A 5 -21.21 -15.65 -24.10
N LEU A 6 -21.06 -14.36 -24.36
CA LEU A 6 -21.89 -13.37 -23.66
C LEU A 6 -23.16 -13.20 -24.49
N ALA A 7 -24.24 -13.68 -23.91
CA ALA A 7 -25.61 -13.45 -24.34
C ALA A 7 -25.80 -11.99 -24.76
N SER A 8 -26.51 -11.78 -25.88
CA SER A 8 -27.04 -10.47 -26.23
C SER A 8 -27.76 -9.88 -25.02
N PRO A 9 -27.40 -8.67 -24.57
CA PRO A 9 -28.04 -8.09 -23.40
C PRO A 9 -29.50 -7.78 -23.74
N THR A 10 -30.41 -8.46 -23.06
CA THR A 10 -31.83 -8.16 -23.03
C THR A 10 -32.00 -6.69 -22.64
N ALA A 11 -32.72 -5.92 -23.46
CA ALA A 11 -32.95 -4.48 -23.26
C ALA A 11 -33.50 -4.20 -21.86
N SER A 12 -32.77 -3.39 -21.09
CA SER A 12 -33.19 -2.90 -19.78
C SER A 12 -34.22 -1.79 -19.96
N ALA A 13 -35.21 -1.69 -19.07
CA ALA A 13 -36.33 -0.73 -19.11
C ALA A 13 -35.92 0.75 -18.88
N SER A 14 -34.66 1.11 -19.10
CA SER A 14 -34.02 2.40 -18.82
C SER A 14 -33.44 3.02 -20.10
N ASP A 15 -34.08 2.80 -21.24
CA ASP A 15 -33.58 3.26 -22.53
C ASP A 15 -34.36 4.50 -22.99
N ALA A 16 -33.68 5.62 -23.22
CA ALA A 16 -34.24 6.83 -23.81
C ALA A 16 -34.20 6.78 -25.35
N GLU A 17 -35.27 7.23 -26.00
CA GLU A 17 -35.33 7.30 -27.45
C GLU A 17 -34.37 8.37 -28.01
N VAL A 18 -33.77 8.09 -29.16
CA VAL A 18 -32.84 8.97 -29.87
C VAL A 18 -33.42 9.37 -31.22
N HIS A 19 -33.40 10.67 -31.51
CA HIS A 19 -33.85 11.27 -32.76
C HIS A 19 -32.65 11.71 -33.61
N ALA A 20 -32.71 11.44 -34.91
CA ALA A 20 -31.90 12.12 -35.91
C ALA A 20 -32.61 13.44 -36.25
N ALA A 21 -32.04 14.56 -35.78
CA ALA A 21 -32.51 15.90 -36.08
C ALA A 21 -31.72 16.48 -37.24
N ARG A 22 -32.43 16.90 -38.29
CA ARG A 22 -31.86 17.50 -39.49
C ARG A 22 -31.89 19.03 -39.38
N PHE A 23 -30.75 19.65 -39.69
CA PHE A 23 -30.56 21.09 -39.71
C PHE A 23 -29.95 21.55 -41.03
N THR A 24 -30.18 22.80 -41.41
CA THR A 24 -29.60 23.42 -42.62
C THR A 24 -28.88 24.73 -42.32
N ILE A 25 -27.74 24.96 -42.97
CA ILE A 25 -27.00 26.23 -42.97
C ILE A 25 -26.49 26.51 -44.39
N GLY A 26 -27.10 27.48 -45.07
CA GLY A 26 -26.95 27.61 -46.53
C GLY A 26 -27.33 26.29 -47.23
N ASP A 27 -26.44 25.79 -48.08
CA ASP A 27 -26.63 24.53 -48.81
C ASP A 27 -26.18 23.27 -48.03
N ILE A 28 -25.69 23.43 -46.80
CA ILE A 28 -25.17 22.31 -45.99
C ILE A 28 -26.28 21.74 -45.12
N THR A 29 -26.51 20.42 -45.24
CA THR A 29 -27.35 19.65 -44.32
C THR A 29 -26.49 19.01 -43.22
N VAL A 30 -26.85 19.24 -41.96
CA VAL A 30 -26.25 18.58 -40.80
C VAL A 30 -27.29 17.66 -40.16
N VAL A 31 -26.88 16.45 -39.77
CA VAL A 31 -27.73 15.52 -39.01
C VAL A 31 -27.06 15.24 -37.67
N ARG A 32 -27.78 15.50 -36.58
CA ARG A 32 -27.31 15.23 -35.22
C ARG A 32 -28.21 14.19 -34.56
N LEU A 33 -27.59 13.22 -33.89
CA LEU A 33 -28.30 12.28 -33.03
C LEU A 33 -28.50 12.92 -31.66
N VAL A 34 -29.76 13.03 -31.22
CA VAL A 34 -30.14 13.74 -30.01
C VAL A 34 -31.10 12.89 -29.19
N PRO A 35 -30.83 12.62 -27.90
CA PRO A 35 -31.82 12.03 -27.01
C PRO A 35 -33.10 12.87 -26.97
N THR A 36 -34.26 12.23 -26.93
CA THR A 36 -35.57 12.91 -27.03
C THR A 36 -35.72 14.04 -26.01
N LYS A 37 -35.21 13.85 -24.79
CA LYS A 37 -35.23 14.85 -23.70
C LYS A 37 -34.40 16.11 -24.01
N LEU A 38 -33.42 16.03 -24.90
CA LEU A 38 -32.54 17.13 -25.28
C LEU A 38 -32.87 17.71 -26.67
N LEU A 39 -33.91 17.19 -27.35
CA LEU A 39 -34.22 17.55 -28.73
C LEU A 39 -34.53 19.04 -28.87
N HIS A 40 -35.48 19.54 -28.09
CA HIS A 40 -35.90 20.95 -28.13
C HIS A 40 -34.74 21.89 -27.76
N VAL A 41 -33.96 21.51 -26.75
CA VAL A 41 -32.78 22.26 -26.30
C VAL A 41 -31.73 22.34 -27.41
N THR A 42 -31.47 21.22 -28.07
CA THR A 42 -30.51 21.15 -29.17
C THR A 42 -30.95 21.98 -30.37
N GLU A 43 -32.25 22.01 -30.67
CA GLU A 43 -32.83 22.87 -31.70
C GLU A 43 -32.57 24.35 -31.39
N THR A 44 -32.93 24.81 -30.18
CA THR A 44 -32.72 26.20 -29.74
C THR A 44 -31.24 26.62 -29.79
N VAL A 45 -30.34 25.74 -29.35
CA VAL A 45 -28.89 26.00 -29.40
C VAL A 45 -28.42 26.14 -30.85
N LEU A 46 -28.87 25.26 -31.74
CA LEU A 46 -28.45 25.26 -33.14
C LEU A 46 -29.06 26.42 -33.94
N GLU A 47 -30.28 26.83 -33.63
CA GLU A 47 -30.87 28.07 -34.15
C GLU A 47 -30.06 29.31 -33.77
N THR A 48 -29.57 29.37 -32.52
CA THR A 48 -28.76 30.49 -32.02
C THR A 48 -27.45 30.66 -32.80
N VAL A 49 -26.91 29.57 -33.37
CA VAL A 49 -25.71 29.60 -34.23
C VAL A 49 -26.03 29.66 -35.73
N GLY A 50 -27.30 29.89 -36.09
CA GLY A 50 -27.74 30.15 -37.46
C GLY A 50 -28.14 28.91 -38.27
N LEU A 51 -28.37 27.75 -37.63
CA LEU A 51 -28.92 26.57 -38.29
C LEU A 51 -30.45 26.57 -38.19
N THR A 52 -31.13 26.26 -39.30
CA THR A 52 -32.59 26.11 -39.31
C THR A 52 -32.96 24.63 -39.11
N PRO A 53 -33.79 24.26 -38.12
CA PRO A 53 -34.30 22.91 -37.98
C PRO A 53 -35.25 22.56 -39.13
N ALA A 54 -35.16 21.34 -39.64
CA ALA A 54 -35.96 20.87 -40.75
C ALA A 54 -36.94 19.76 -40.32
N THR A 55 -36.41 18.59 -39.96
CA THR A 55 -37.21 17.40 -39.61
C THR A 55 -36.48 16.56 -38.60
N THR A 56 -37.22 15.94 -37.68
CA THR A 56 -36.67 14.97 -36.73
C THR A 56 -37.29 13.59 -36.98
N ARG A 57 -36.50 12.53 -36.81
CA ARG A 57 -36.95 11.14 -36.95
C ARG A 57 -36.34 10.30 -35.84
N GLN A 58 -37.14 9.50 -35.15
CA GLN A 58 -36.63 8.52 -34.19
C GLN A 58 -35.80 7.46 -34.93
N VAL A 59 -34.57 7.23 -34.47
CA VAL A 59 -33.60 6.32 -35.13
C VAL A 59 -32.98 5.28 -34.19
N GLY A 60 -33.24 5.35 -32.88
CA GLY A 60 -32.71 4.36 -31.95
C GLY A 60 -33.05 4.65 -30.49
N ARG A 61 -32.29 3.99 -29.61
CA ARG A 61 -32.36 4.12 -28.16
C ARG A 61 -30.95 4.24 -27.57
N THR A 62 -30.83 4.95 -26.45
CA THR A 62 -29.59 5.14 -25.67
C THR A 62 -29.90 4.93 -24.19
N ALA A 63 -28.90 4.71 -23.35
CA ALA A 63 -29.11 4.66 -21.90
C ALA A 63 -29.76 5.97 -21.41
N ALA A 64 -30.80 5.87 -20.58
CA ALA A 64 -31.59 7.02 -20.13
C ALA A 64 -30.80 8.04 -19.28
N THR A 65 -29.60 7.66 -18.81
CA THR A 65 -28.72 8.43 -17.93
C THR A 65 -27.42 8.85 -18.63
N GLN A 66 -27.48 9.29 -19.89
CA GLN A 66 -26.30 9.95 -20.47
C GLN A 66 -26.00 11.27 -19.75
N PRO A 67 -24.73 11.52 -19.35
CA PRO A 67 -24.34 12.78 -18.77
C PRO A 67 -24.60 13.94 -19.73
N MET A 68 -25.12 15.05 -19.19
CA MET A 68 -25.41 16.23 -19.98
C MET A 68 -24.12 16.93 -20.41
N GLY A 69 -24.06 17.39 -21.67
CA GLY A 69 -22.99 18.24 -22.16
C GLY A 69 -23.07 19.65 -21.56
N PHE A 70 -21.96 20.37 -21.52
CA PHE A 70 -21.84 21.75 -21.02
C PHE A 70 -22.93 22.65 -21.61
N ILE A 71 -23.05 22.69 -22.95
CA ILE A 71 -24.01 23.58 -23.59
C ILE A 71 -25.45 23.12 -23.44
N ASP A 72 -25.69 21.81 -23.44
CA ASP A 72 -27.04 21.29 -23.19
C ASP A 72 -27.47 21.65 -21.74
N TRP A 73 -26.53 21.56 -20.78
CA TRP A 73 -26.74 21.95 -19.39
C TRP A 73 -27.00 23.46 -19.25
N VAL A 74 -26.22 24.31 -19.92
CA VAL A 74 -26.43 25.76 -19.89
C VAL A 74 -27.77 26.11 -20.53
N ALA A 75 -28.12 25.55 -21.68
CA ALA A 75 -29.38 25.86 -22.35
C ALA A 75 -30.62 25.45 -21.54
N ILE A 76 -30.53 24.41 -20.70
CA ILE A 76 -31.63 23.99 -19.80
C ILE A 76 -31.67 24.81 -18.52
N HIS A 77 -30.53 24.94 -17.83
CA HIS A 77 -30.50 25.44 -16.46
C HIS A 77 -30.13 26.93 -16.35
N ARG A 78 -29.46 27.48 -17.38
CA ARG A 78 -28.94 28.85 -17.44
C ARG A 78 -29.08 29.46 -18.85
N PRO A 79 -30.30 29.50 -19.42
CA PRO A 79 -30.50 29.97 -20.80
C PRO A 79 -30.00 31.40 -21.03
N ASP A 80 -30.06 32.26 -20.00
CA ASP A 80 -29.56 33.64 -20.07
C ASP A 80 -28.05 33.73 -20.31
N ASP A 81 -27.29 32.72 -19.84
CA ASP A 81 -25.84 32.65 -20.01
C ASP A 81 -25.44 31.94 -21.33
N LEU A 82 -26.40 31.43 -22.12
CA LEU A 82 -26.11 30.60 -23.30
C LEU A 82 -25.26 31.33 -24.33
N THR A 83 -25.56 32.59 -24.60
CA THR A 83 -24.81 33.41 -25.58
C THR A 83 -23.36 33.64 -25.15
N VAL A 84 -23.12 33.78 -23.84
CA VAL A 84 -21.78 33.90 -23.25
C VAL A 84 -21.05 32.55 -23.27
N ALA A 85 -21.75 31.44 -23.06
CA ALA A 85 -21.19 30.09 -23.01
C ALA A 85 -20.79 29.52 -24.38
N LEU A 86 -21.53 29.83 -25.45
CA LEU A 86 -21.33 29.27 -26.80
C LEU A 86 -19.87 29.37 -27.33
N PRO A 87 -19.16 30.51 -27.22
CA PRO A 87 -17.77 30.62 -27.65
C PRO A 87 -16.81 29.61 -26.98
N TYR A 88 -17.12 29.14 -25.77
CA TYR A 88 -16.28 28.24 -24.99
C TYR A 88 -16.30 26.78 -25.51
N LEU A 89 -17.30 26.39 -26.32
CA LEU A 89 -17.31 25.09 -27.01
C LEU A 89 -16.06 24.84 -27.86
N GLY A 90 -15.58 25.89 -28.52
CA GLY A 90 -14.38 25.80 -29.35
C GLY A 90 -13.14 25.46 -28.54
N GLU A 91 -13.06 25.90 -27.28
CA GLU A 91 -11.96 25.55 -26.38
C GLU A 91 -12.06 24.10 -25.88
N LEU A 92 -13.27 23.60 -25.58
CA LEU A 92 -13.49 22.19 -25.23
C LEU A 92 -13.13 21.24 -26.37
N SER A 93 -13.57 21.53 -27.59
CA SER A 93 -13.24 20.73 -28.78
C SER A 93 -11.72 20.64 -29.02
N ARG A 94 -11.01 21.77 -28.88
CA ARG A 94 -9.54 21.80 -28.98
C ARG A 94 -8.86 21.03 -27.85
N ALA A 95 -9.41 21.09 -26.64
CA ALA A 95 -8.91 20.32 -25.51
C ALA A 95 -9.10 18.82 -25.72
N GLN A 96 -10.28 18.38 -26.18
CA GLN A 96 -10.61 16.99 -26.47
C GLN A 96 -9.58 16.33 -27.42
N GLY A 97 -9.15 17.03 -28.48
CA GLY A 97 -8.13 16.53 -29.39
C GLY A 97 -6.72 16.38 -28.77
N ALA A 98 -6.46 17.01 -27.63
CA ALA A 98 -5.13 17.09 -27.02
C ALA A 98 -5.00 16.43 -25.64
N VAL A 99 -6.11 16.09 -24.95
CA VAL A 99 -6.07 15.53 -23.58
C VAL A 99 -5.30 14.21 -23.49
N ALA A 100 -5.36 13.37 -24.52
CA ALA A 100 -4.67 12.08 -24.53
C ALA A 100 -3.14 12.26 -24.63
N SER A 101 -2.67 13.15 -25.51
CA SER A 101 -1.24 13.30 -25.82
C SER A 101 -0.52 14.36 -24.98
N LYS A 102 -1.22 15.45 -24.59
CA LYS A 102 -0.63 16.63 -23.96
C LYS A 102 -1.50 17.18 -22.80
N PRO A 103 -1.86 16.37 -21.78
CA PRO A 103 -2.80 16.77 -20.74
C PRO A 103 -2.32 17.98 -19.91
N THR A 104 -1.03 18.08 -19.59
CA THR A 104 -0.47 19.24 -18.87
C THR A 104 -0.57 20.52 -19.70
N ARG A 105 -0.39 20.43 -21.03
CA ARG A 105 -0.55 21.59 -21.91
C ARG A 105 -2.01 22.03 -21.99
N VAL A 106 -2.94 21.08 -22.02
CA VAL A 106 -4.39 21.36 -21.95
C VAL A 106 -4.72 22.07 -20.64
N LYS A 107 -4.25 21.55 -19.49
CA LYS A 107 -4.44 22.20 -18.19
C LYS A 107 -3.98 23.66 -18.20
N ASN A 108 -2.76 23.91 -18.67
CA ASN A 108 -2.18 25.26 -18.70
C ASN A 108 -2.93 26.20 -19.65
N ARG A 109 -3.35 25.70 -20.82
CA ARG A 109 -4.17 26.47 -21.77
C ARG A 109 -5.54 26.81 -21.19
N MET A 110 -6.15 25.88 -20.47
CA MET A 110 -7.51 26.03 -19.99
C MET A 110 -7.62 26.93 -18.76
N LYS A 111 -6.51 27.14 -18.03
CA LYS A 111 -6.47 28.04 -16.86
C LYS A 111 -7.00 29.46 -17.17
N PRO A 112 -6.49 30.21 -18.16
CA PRO A 112 -7.03 31.53 -18.50
C PRO A 112 -8.44 31.46 -19.12
N VAL A 113 -8.80 30.38 -19.81
CA VAL A 113 -10.15 30.19 -20.36
C VAL A 113 -11.19 30.09 -19.24
N ILE A 114 -10.90 29.27 -18.23
CA ILE A 114 -11.80 29.12 -17.07
C ILE A 114 -11.87 30.42 -16.27
N ALA A 115 -10.76 31.11 -16.07
CA ALA A 115 -10.76 32.40 -15.37
C ALA A 115 -11.65 33.43 -16.08
N LYS A 116 -11.59 33.48 -17.41
CA LYS A 116 -12.44 34.35 -18.20
C LYS A 116 -13.92 33.96 -18.09
N LEU A 117 -14.25 32.67 -18.15
CA LEU A 117 -15.62 32.20 -17.96
C LEU A 117 -16.14 32.48 -16.54
N GLU A 118 -15.28 32.38 -15.53
CA GLU A 118 -15.60 32.70 -14.14
C GLU A 118 -15.94 34.19 -13.96
N GLU A 119 -15.30 35.09 -14.70
CA GLU A 119 -15.62 36.52 -14.72
C GLU A 119 -16.93 36.82 -15.48
N GLU A 120 -17.17 36.17 -16.61
CA GLU A 120 -18.31 36.47 -17.50
C GLU A 120 -19.61 35.75 -17.11
N ALA A 121 -19.54 34.48 -16.71
CA ALA A 121 -20.68 33.62 -16.40
C ALA A 121 -20.30 32.52 -15.37
N PRO A 122 -20.10 32.87 -14.09
CA PRO A 122 -19.62 31.94 -13.06
C PRO A 122 -20.53 30.71 -12.88
N HIS A 123 -21.84 30.85 -13.13
CA HIS A 123 -22.83 29.78 -13.06
C HIS A 123 -22.58 28.63 -14.06
N CYS A 124 -21.92 28.92 -15.18
CA CYS A 124 -21.60 27.99 -16.25
C CYS A 124 -20.29 27.22 -15.98
N VAL A 125 -19.43 27.72 -15.09
CA VAL A 125 -18.09 27.14 -14.85
C VAL A 125 -18.16 25.68 -14.38
N PRO A 126 -19.05 25.27 -13.46
CA PRO A 126 -19.13 23.87 -13.05
C PRO A 126 -19.43 22.92 -14.21
N ALA A 127 -20.38 23.26 -15.08
CA ALA A 127 -20.71 22.45 -16.25
C ALA A 127 -19.56 22.40 -17.27
N PHE A 128 -18.90 23.54 -17.52
CA PHE A 128 -17.73 23.61 -18.40
C PHE A 128 -16.57 22.74 -17.91
N ILE A 129 -16.23 22.85 -16.63
CA ILE A 129 -15.16 22.07 -16.01
C ILE A 129 -15.52 20.58 -16.01
N THR A 130 -16.79 20.22 -15.80
CA THR A 130 -17.24 18.83 -15.79
C THR A 130 -17.10 18.18 -17.17
N GLU A 131 -17.45 18.88 -18.26
CA GLU A 131 -17.22 18.33 -19.62
C GLU A 131 -15.72 18.18 -19.94
N LEU A 132 -14.88 19.16 -19.57
CA LEU A 132 -13.44 19.03 -19.70
C LEU A 132 -12.88 17.84 -18.91
N ALA A 133 -13.35 17.66 -17.69
CA ALA A 133 -12.99 16.55 -16.81
C ALA A 133 -13.42 15.21 -17.41
N ARG A 134 -14.60 15.15 -18.06
CA ARG A 134 -15.07 13.97 -18.79
C ARG A 134 -14.11 13.58 -19.92
N HIS A 135 -13.63 14.54 -20.71
CA HIS A 135 -12.60 14.26 -21.73
C HIS A 135 -11.29 13.72 -21.13
N LEU A 136 -10.85 14.28 -20.00
CA LEU A 136 -9.66 13.79 -19.29
C LEU A 136 -9.87 12.38 -18.71
N ALA A 137 -11.02 12.11 -18.12
CA ALA A 137 -11.38 10.80 -17.57
C ALA A 137 -11.41 9.73 -18.68
N MET A 138 -12.07 10.02 -19.81
CA MET A 138 -12.09 9.13 -20.99
C MET A 138 -10.69 8.87 -21.57
N ALA A 139 -9.78 9.85 -21.48
CA ALA A 139 -8.38 9.70 -21.89
C ALA A 139 -7.49 9.00 -20.84
N GLY A 140 -8.06 8.48 -19.73
CA GLY A 140 -7.31 7.83 -18.66
C GLY A 140 -6.44 8.80 -17.83
N ARG A 141 -6.75 10.09 -17.83
CA ARG A 141 -5.97 11.15 -17.16
C ARG A 141 -6.58 11.57 -15.82
N ALA A 142 -6.92 10.58 -14.98
CA ALA A 142 -7.61 10.79 -13.71
C ALA A 142 -6.86 11.70 -12.71
N GLY A 143 -5.52 11.77 -12.78
CA GLY A 143 -4.70 12.61 -11.88
C GLY A 143 -4.97 14.12 -11.95
N PHE A 144 -5.74 14.59 -12.94
CA PHE A 144 -6.13 16.00 -13.06
C PHE A 144 -7.50 16.30 -12.43
N LEU A 145 -8.34 15.29 -12.19
CA LEU A 145 -9.76 15.48 -11.89
C LEU A 145 -9.98 16.15 -10.53
N THR A 146 -9.23 15.75 -9.49
CA THR A 146 -9.30 16.40 -8.16
C THR A 146 -8.95 17.89 -8.22
N HIS A 147 -8.05 18.31 -9.11
CA HIS A 147 -7.73 19.73 -9.27
C HIS A 147 -8.92 20.53 -9.80
N TYR A 148 -9.61 19.97 -10.78
CA TYR A 148 -10.80 20.58 -11.37
C TYR A 148 -11.99 20.58 -10.42
N LEU A 149 -12.20 19.50 -9.66
CA LEU A 149 -13.22 19.45 -8.62
C LEU A 149 -12.99 20.53 -7.55
N LYS A 150 -11.75 20.71 -7.09
CA LYS A 150 -11.39 21.82 -6.17
C LYS A 150 -11.73 23.19 -6.74
N GLN A 151 -11.55 23.37 -8.05
CA GLN A 151 -11.90 24.62 -8.71
C GLN A 151 -13.41 24.82 -8.77
N ILE A 152 -14.20 23.78 -9.06
CA ILE A 152 -15.67 23.82 -8.99
C ILE A 152 -16.13 24.23 -7.59
N VAL A 153 -15.66 23.53 -6.55
CA VAL A 153 -16.01 23.81 -5.14
C VAL A 153 -15.65 25.25 -4.76
N LYS A 154 -14.49 25.75 -5.20
CA LYS A 154 -14.10 27.14 -4.99
C LYS A 154 -15.07 28.12 -5.65
N VAL A 155 -15.43 27.90 -6.92
CA VAL A 155 -16.35 28.79 -7.65
C VAL A 155 -17.74 28.76 -7.02
N ILE A 156 -18.23 27.58 -6.64
CA ILE A 156 -19.50 27.44 -5.90
C ILE A 156 -19.49 28.30 -4.64
N SER A 157 -18.43 28.20 -3.84
CA SER A 157 -18.31 28.99 -2.61
C SER A 157 -18.13 30.48 -2.86
N GLN A 158 -17.37 30.88 -3.88
CA GLN A 158 -17.02 32.29 -4.14
C GLN A 158 -18.20 33.08 -4.70
N TYR A 159 -19.05 32.44 -5.49
CA TYR A 159 -20.20 33.05 -6.17
C TYR A 159 -21.55 32.62 -5.61
N ASP A 160 -21.55 31.95 -4.45
CA ASP A 160 -22.76 31.44 -3.76
C ASP A 160 -23.70 30.66 -4.70
N LEU A 161 -23.11 29.73 -5.47
CA LEU A 161 -23.87 28.92 -6.42
C LEU A 161 -24.77 27.91 -5.68
N PRO A 162 -25.97 27.58 -6.23
CA PRO A 162 -26.96 26.78 -5.51
C PRO A 162 -26.60 25.29 -5.48
N ILE A 163 -25.61 24.91 -4.65
CA ILE A 163 -25.14 23.52 -4.48
C ILE A 163 -26.24 22.54 -4.04
N GLY A 164 -27.32 23.05 -3.43
CA GLY A 164 -28.49 22.25 -3.05
C GLY A 164 -29.36 21.81 -4.23
N SER A 165 -29.20 22.44 -5.39
CA SER A 165 -30.02 22.13 -6.56
C SER A 165 -29.55 20.84 -7.24
N PRO A 166 -30.47 19.96 -7.67
CA PRO A 166 -30.12 18.67 -8.27
C PRO A 166 -29.13 18.77 -9.42
N GLU A 167 -29.23 19.81 -10.25
CA GLU A 167 -28.40 20.02 -11.43
C GLU A 167 -26.92 20.26 -11.12
N TYR A 168 -26.57 20.92 -10.00
CA TYR A 168 -25.17 21.08 -9.59
C TYR A 168 -24.67 19.84 -8.86
N GLN A 169 -25.54 19.15 -8.10
CA GLN A 169 -25.19 17.90 -7.43
C GLN A 169 -24.82 16.82 -8.45
N GLU A 170 -25.58 16.69 -9.54
CA GLU A 170 -25.27 15.74 -10.62
C GLU A 170 -23.86 15.93 -11.18
N LEU A 171 -23.43 17.18 -11.41
CA LEU A 171 -22.08 17.49 -11.88
C LEU A 171 -21.01 17.05 -10.86
N LEU A 172 -21.23 17.27 -9.57
CA LEU A 172 -20.31 16.86 -8.50
C LEU A 172 -20.25 15.32 -8.38
N PHE A 173 -21.39 14.64 -8.51
CA PHE A 173 -21.47 13.17 -8.46
C PHE A 173 -20.78 12.49 -9.65
N GLU A 174 -20.68 13.15 -10.81
CA GLU A 174 -19.82 12.65 -11.90
C GLU A 174 -18.35 12.54 -11.45
N PHE A 175 -17.83 13.53 -10.73
CA PHE A 175 -16.46 13.47 -10.19
C PHE A 175 -16.28 12.37 -9.14
N VAL A 176 -17.32 12.07 -8.36
CA VAL A 176 -17.32 10.94 -7.43
C VAL A 176 -17.16 9.62 -8.18
N SER A 177 -17.89 9.46 -9.30
CA SER A 177 -17.77 8.26 -10.15
C SER A 177 -16.35 8.06 -10.71
N TRP A 178 -15.61 9.16 -10.90
CA TRP A 178 -14.21 9.15 -11.34
C TRP A 178 -13.19 9.07 -10.21
N ARG A 179 -13.64 8.90 -8.95
CA ARG A 179 -12.80 8.87 -7.74
C ARG A 179 -11.95 10.12 -7.55
N ALA A 180 -12.45 11.27 -7.99
CA ALA A 180 -11.75 12.55 -7.85
C ALA A 180 -11.92 13.18 -6.46
N MET A 181 -12.89 12.69 -5.69
CA MET A 181 -13.22 13.15 -4.34
C MET A 181 -12.14 12.70 -3.34
N THR A 182 -11.43 13.66 -2.75
CA THR A 182 -10.50 13.40 -1.63
C THR A 182 -11.12 13.87 -0.32
N SER A 183 -10.64 13.39 0.82
CA SER A 183 -11.16 13.77 2.14
C SER A 183 -11.08 15.27 2.44
N ARG A 184 -10.16 16.00 1.79
CA ARG A 184 -10.13 17.46 1.88
C ARG A 184 -11.26 18.09 1.09
N VAL A 185 -11.46 17.64 -0.15
CA VAL A 185 -12.55 18.16 -1.00
C VAL A 185 -13.90 17.83 -0.40
N LEU A 186 -14.10 16.60 0.10
CA LEU A 186 -15.31 16.20 0.80
C LEU A 186 -15.62 17.14 1.98
N ARG A 187 -14.62 17.49 2.79
CA ARG A 187 -14.80 18.44 3.90
C ARG A 187 -15.18 19.84 3.41
N ASP A 188 -14.47 20.36 2.41
CA ASP A 188 -14.71 21.69 1.88
C ASP A 188 -16.11 21.81 1.27
N GLU A 189 -16.55 20.77 0.54
CA GLU A 189 -17.89 20.69 -0.03
C GLU A 189 -18.97 20.58 1.04
N VAL A 190 -18.74 19.75 2.06
CA VAL A 190 -19.67 19.60 3.19
C VAL A 190 -19.78 20.91 4.00
N ASP A 191 -18.68 21.64 4.18
CA ASP A 191 -18.70 22.93 4.87
C ASP A 191 -19.51 24.00 4.10
N ILE A 192 -19.62 23.89 2.77
CA ILE A 192 -20.50 24.76 1.95
C ILE A 192 -21.96 24.36 2.16
N VAL A 193 -22.31 23.08 1.97
CA VAL A 193 -23.72 22.65 2.08
C VAL A 193 -24.27 22.84 3.49
N GLU A 194 -23.45 22.70 4.53
CA GLU A 194 -23.85 22.95 5.92
C GLU A 194 -24.21 24.42 6.17
N ARG A 195 -23.62 25.35 5.42
CA ARG A 195 -23.93 26.80 5.51
C ARG A 195 -25.11 27.21 4.64
N SER A 196 -25.29 26.53 3.51
CA SER A 196 -26.24 26.93 2.47
C SER A 196 -27.56 26.17 2.50
N LEU A 197 -27.65 25.02 3.18
CA LEU A 197 -28.84 24.16 3.20
C LEU A 197 -29.40 23.98 4.61
N GLU A 198 -30.70 23.68 4.68
CA GLU A 198 -31.34 23.24 5.92
C GLU A 198 -30.68 21.95 6.46
N PRO A 199 -30.63 21.76 7.79
CA PRO A 199 -29.87 20.67 8.41
C PRO A 199 -30.15 19.26 7.83
N GLN A 200 -31.42 18.97 7.53
CA GLN A 200 -31.82 17.67 6.98
C GLN A 200 -31.27 17.49 5.55
N ALA A 201 -31.36 18.52 4.71
CA ALA A 201 -30.87 18.48 3.34
C ALA A 201 -29.34 18.38 3.29
N ALA A 202 -28.63 19.08 4.18
CA ALA A 202 -27.17 18.97 4.30
C ALA A 202 -26.75 17.55 4.71
N PHE A 203 -27.42 16.95 5.69
CA PHE A 203 -27.16 15.57 6.11
C PHE A 203 -27.43 14.57 4.98
N ASP A 204 -28.58 14.66 4.32
CA ASP A 204 -28.95 13.73 3.24
C ASP A 204 -28.00 13.84 2.04
N TYR A 205 -27.55 15.05 1.72
CA TYR A 205 -26.55 15.28 0.68
C TYR A 205 -25.21 14.62 1.03
N ALA A 206 -24.65 14.92 2.20
CA ALA A 206 -23.37 14.38 2.64
C ALA A 206 -23.41 12.85 2.74
N TYR A 207 -24.53 12.29 3.22
CA TYR A 207 -24.75 10.85 3.28
C TYR A 207 -24.71 10.20 1.90
N LYS A 208 -25.51 10.71 0.95
CA LYS A 208 -25.52 10.22 -0.44
C LYS A 208 -24.14 10.33 -1.08
N LEU A 209 -23.42 11.42 -0.84
CA LEU A 209 -22.09 11.66 -1.39
C LEU A 209 -21.07 10.63 -0.89
N ILE A 210 -21.05 10.36 0.43
CA ILE A 210 -20.15 9.37 1.04
C ILE A 210 -20.47 7.96 0.55
N VAL A 211 -21.75 7.59 0.45
CA VAL A 211 -22.18 6.28 -0.08
C VAL A 211 -21.76 6.14 -1.55
N ALA A 212 -22.00 7.16 -2.39
CA ALA A 212 -21.60 7.15 -3.79
C ALA A 212 -20.07 7.06 -3.94
N GLN A 213 -19.31 7.74 -3.08
CA GLN A 213 -17.84 7.64 -3.04
C GLN A 213 -17.39 6.22 -2.72
N ALA A 214 -18.00 5.58 -1.72
CA ALA A 214 -17.70 4.21 -1.35
C ALA A 214 -17.98 3.23 -2.50
N GLN A 215 -19.17 3.34 -3.11
CA GLN A 215 -19.62 2.52 -4.24
C GLN A 215 -18.73 2.69 -5.48
N ALA A 216 -18.30 3.91 -5.78
CA ALA A 216 -17.36 4.18 -6.86
C ALA A 216 -15.95 3.59 -6.59
N GLY A 217 -15.65 3.20 -5.35
CA GLY A 217 -14.33 2.73 -4.92
C GLY A 217 -13.37 3.86 -4.57
N GLY A 218 -13.90 5.03 -4.18
CA GLY A 218 -13.13 6.08 -3.53
C GLY A 218 -12.73 5.66 -2.11
N ILE A 219 -11.58 6.12 -1.65
CA ILE A 219 -11.05 5.81 -0.32
C ILE A 219 -11.90 6.53 0.74
N LEU A 220 -12.30 5.80 1.78
CA LEU A 220 -12.96 6.34 2.96
C LEU A 220 -11.96 6.48 4.10
N ASP A 221 -11.96 7.62 4.79
CA ASP A 221 -11.17 7.84 6.00
C ASP A 221 -12.09 8.29 7.16
N LYS A 222 -11.47 8.68 8.29
CA LYS A 222 -12.21 9.16 9.46
C LYS A 222 -13.15 10.34 9.20
N ALA A 223 -12.94 11.14 8.14
CA ALA A 223 -13.74 12.31 7.85
C ALA A 223 -15.20 11.94 7.55
N ALA A 224 -15.46 10.80 6.89
CA ALA A 224 -16.81 10.35 6.59
C ALA A 224 -17.66 10.21 7.87
N VAL A 225 -17.10 9.56 8.90
CA VAL A 225 -17.77 9.37 10.20
C VAL A 225 -17.93 10.71 10.95
N ILE A 226 -16.88 11.53 10.96
CA ILE A 226 -16.90 12.83 11.64
C ILE A 226 -17.96 13.75 11.05
N ILE A 227 -18.05 13.82 9.72
CA ILE A 227 -19.01 14.62 8.98
C ILE A 227 -20.44 14.19 9.33
N LEU A 228 -20.75 12.89 9.24
CA LEU A 228 -22.10 12.40 9.48
C LEU A 228 -22.54 12.59 10.93
N HIS A 229 -21.65 12.42 11.90
CA HIS A 229 -21.94 12.77 13.30
C HIS A 229 -22.16 14.28 13.50
N ARG A 230 -21.37 15.12 12.83
CA ARG A 230 -21.49 16.59 12.90
C ARG A 230 -22.86 17.03 12.38
N LEU A 231 -23.24 16.57 11.20
CA LEU A 231 -24.50 16.94 10.55
C LEU A 231 -25.74 16.25 11.16
N GLY A 232 -25.58 15.07 11.76
CA GLY A 232 -26.67 14.37 12.42
C GLY A 232 -27.06 14.95 13.79
N ARG A 233 -26.15 15.67 14.44
CA ARG A 233 -26.37 16.22 15.80
C ARG A 233 -27.56 17.20 15.86
N PRO A 234 -27.68 18.21 14.98
CA PRO A 234 -28.84 19.12 14.97
C PRO A 234 -30.18 18.40 14.71
N LEU A 235 -30.14 17.23 14.07
CA LEU A 235 -31.31 16.42 13.75
C LEU A 235 -31.72 15.45 14.87
N GLY A 236 -30.97 15.42 15.99
CA GLY A 236 -31.22 14.47 17.08
C GLY A 236 -30.96 13.01 16.71
N LEU A 237 -30.23 12.75 15.61
CA LEU A 237 -29.92 11.41 15.16
C LEU A 237 -28.88 10.76 16.08
N LYS A 238 -29.11 9.49 16.43
CA LYS A 238 -28.16 8.74 17.26
C LYS A 238 -26.93 8.36 16.43
N PRO A 239 -25.70 8.62 16.92
CA PRO A 239 -24.47 8.28 16.20
C PRO A 239 -24.42 6.82 15.73
N ALA A 240 -24.81 5.89 16.60
CA ALA A 240 -24.82 4.46 16.30
C ALA A 240 -25.74 4.10 15.12
N ASP A 241 -26.93 4.69 15.05
CA ASP A 241 -27.92 4.41 13.99
C ASP A 241 -27.45 4.96 12.64
N ILE A 242 -26.79 6.12 12.64
CA ILE A 242 -26.19 6.73 11.43
C ILE A 242 -25.13 5.79 10.85
N ILE A 243 -24.23 5.29 11.70
CA ILE A 243 -23.12 4.45 11.26
C ILE A 243 -23.57 3.05 10.89
N ASP A 244 -24.54 2.47 11.58
CA ASP A 244 -25.12 1.18 11.17
C ASP A 244 -25.72 1.27 9.76
N ARG A 245 -26.49 2.33 9.51
CA ARG A 245 -27.07 2.58 8.19
C ARG A 245 -25.98 2.79 7.15
N LEU A 246 -24.98 3.64 7.42
CA LEU A 246 -23.85 3.85 6.53
C LEU A 246 -23.17 2.53 6.16
N LEU A 247 -22.81 1.73 7.16
CA LEU A 247 -22.11 0.47 6.95
C LEU A 247 -22.96 -0.52 6.15
N ALA A 248 -24.26 -0.61 6.42
CA ALA A 248 -25.17 -1.44 5.64
C ALA A 248 -25.16 -1.07 4.14
N ASP A 249 -25.07 0.22 3.81
CA ASP A 249 -25.06 0.71 2.44
C ASP A 249 -23.70 0.57 1.73
N ILE A 250 -22.60 0.42 2.49
CA ILE A 250 -21.24 0.43 1.91
C ILE A 250 -20.44 -0.86 2.12
N ILE A 251 -20.88 -1.81 2.96
CA ILE A 251 -20.05 -2.96 3.33
C ILE A 251 -19.58 -3.78 2.13
N TYR A 252 -20.41 -3.88 1.09
CA TYR A 252 -20.12 -4.58 -0.17
C TYR A 252 -19.34 -3.73 -1.19
N SER A 253 -19.04 -2.48 -0.86
CA SER A 253 -18.41 -1.54 -1.78
C SER A 253 -16.89 -1.69 -1.78
N LYS A 254 -16.27 -1.42 -2.93
CA LYS A 254 -14.81 -1.36 -3.03
C LYS A 254 -14.21 -0.31 -2.10
N GLY A 255 -14.91 0.81 -1.87
CA GLY A 255 -14.44 1.88 -1.00
C GLY A 255 -14.33 1.44 0.45
N PHE A 256 -15.25 0.58 0.93
CA PHE A 256 -15.14 -0.06 2.24
C PHE A 256 -13.95 -1.02 2.31
N THR A 257 -13.76 -1.87 1.30
CA THR A 257 -12.60 -2.79 1.24
C THR A 257 -11.26 -2.05 1.32
N THR A 258 -11.18 -0.84 0.77
CA THR A 258 -9.95 -0.01 0.75
C THR A 258 -9.98 1.16 1.74
N ALA A 259 -10.90 1.17 2.70
CA ALA A 259 -10.99 2.25 3.69
C ALA A 259 -9.71 2.32 4.55
N GLU A 260 -9.35 3.52 4.99
CA GLU A 260 -8.14 3.74 5.80
C GLU A 260 -8.32 3.17 7.22
N PRO A 261 -7.22 2.83 7.93
CA PRO A 261 -7.29 2.30 9.30
C PRO A 261 -8.13 3.17 10.24
N GLU A 262 -8.03 4.50 10.13
CA GLU A 262 -8.74 5.46 10.98
C GLU A 262 -10.27 5.48 10.75
N PHE A 263 -10.74 4.96 9.61
CA PHE A 263 -12.16 4.73 9.39
C PHE A 263 -12.63 3.57 10.25
N PHE A 264 -11.93 2.43 10.21
CA PHE A 264 -12.30 1.23 10.96
C PHE A 264 -12.36 1.48 12.46
N THR A 265 -11.35 2.15 13.03
CA THR A 265 -11.31 2.49 14.47
C THR A 265 -12.52 3.30 14.95
N ARG A 266 -13.19 4.04 14.05
CA ARG A 266 -14.36 4.84 14.38
C ARG A 266 -15.68 4.11 14.20
N VAL A 267 -15.68 2.99 13.48
CA VAL A 267 -16.90 2.22 13.18
C VAL A 267 -16.93 0.86 13.87
N GLU A 268 -15.92 0.49 14.67
CA GLU A 268 -15.76 -0.85 15.24
C GLU A 268 -17.04 -1.38 15.92
N SER A 269 -17.62 -0.61 16.83
CA SER A 269 -18.82 -1.03 17.58
C SER A 269 -20.05 -1.22 16.68
N SER A 270 -20.22 -0.37 15.67
CA SER A 270 -21.32 -0.48 14.71
C SER A 270 -21.09 -1.64 13.74
N LEU A 271 -19.86 -1.82 13.25
CA LEU A 271 -19.49 -2.91 12.37
C LEU A 271 -19.69 -4.27 13.07
N ARG A 272 -19.30 -4.38 14.34
CA ARG A 272 -19.55 -5.58 15.15
C ARG A 272 -21.03 -5.91 15.22
N ARG A 273 -21.89 -4.93 15.53
CA ARG A 273 -23.34 -5.13 15.60
C ARG A 273 -23.94 -5.56 14.26
N ILE A 274 -23.64 -4.85 13.17
CA ILE A 274 -24.26 -5.14 11.88
C ILE A 274 -23.79 -6.47 11.26
N VAL A 275 -22.56 -6.91 11.56
CA VAL A 275 -22.01 -8.21 11.10
C VAL A 275 -22.56 -9.35 11.95
N GLN A 276 -22.65 -9.17 13.27
CA GLN A 276 -23.25 -10.19 14.15
C GLN A 276 -24.73 -10.45 13.82
N ALA A 277 -25.46 -9.42 13.38
CA ALA A 277 -26.88 -9.51 13.09
C ALA A 277 -27.22 -10.11 11.71
N ASP A 278 -26.25 -10.27 10.80
CA ASP A 278 -26.52 -10.59 9.40
C ASP A 278 -25.50 -11.59 8.85
N ARG A 279 -25.99 -12.76 8.45
CA ARG A 279 -25.16 -13.85 7.95
C ARG A 279 -24.46 -13.53 6.62
N GLU A 280 -25.14 -12.82 5.71
CA GLU A 280 -24.57 -12.48 4.40
C GLU A 280 -23.33 -11.59 4.55
N ARG A 281 -23.34 -10.70 5.54
CA ARG A 281 -22.20 -9.83 5.87
C ARG A 281 -21.02 -10.61 6.44
N GLN A 282 -21.29 -11.64 7.24
CA GLN A 282 -20.24 -12.53 7.77
C GLN A 282 -19.54 -13.26 6.62
N ASP A 283 -20.32 -13.88 5.73
CA ASP A 283 -19.80 -14.59 4.55
C ASP A 283 -19.02 -13.65 3.62
N HIS A 284 -19.53 -12.43 3.41
CA HIS A 284 -18.85 -11.43 2.60
C HIS A 284 -17.49 -11.04 3.19
N LEU A 285 -17.39 -10.83 4.50
CA LEU A 285 -16.12 -10.47 5.14
C LEU A 285 -15.13 -11.63 5.16
N LEU A 286 -15.60 -12.89 5.20
CA LEU A 286 -14.74 -14.06 5.01
C LEU A 286 -14.19 -14.14 3.58
N ALA A 287 -15.01 -13.81 2.58
CA ALA A 287 -14.61 -13.82 1.18
C ALA A 287 -13.74 -12.60 0.78
N VAL A 288 -14.00 -11.44 1.36
CA VAL A 288 -13.36 -10.17 1.01
C VAL A 288 -12.93 -9.43 2.28
N ARG A 289 -11.69 -9.69 2.70
CA ARG A 289 -11.07 -8.95 3.80
C ARG A 289 -10.78 -7.49 3.42
N PRO A 290 -11.16 -6.51 4.24
CA PRO A 290 -10.72 -5.13 4.07
C PRO A 290 -9.21 -4.96 4.27
N VAL A 291 -8.55 -4.29 3.32
CA VAL A 291 -7.09 -4.25 3.12
C VAL A 291 -6.34 -3.68 4.32
N TYR A 292 -6.88 -2.63 4.92
CA TYR A 292 -6.24 -1.88 6.01
C TYR A 292 -6.91 -2.09 7.37
N MET A 293 -7.84 -3.04 7.46
CA MET A 293 -8.37 -3.49 8.74
C MET A 293 -7.32 -4.35 9.46
N SER A 294 -7.11 -4.06 10.75
CA SER A 294 -6.18 -4.86 11.56
C SER A 294 -6.67 -6.30 11.63
N LEU A 295 -5.72 -7.23 11.64
CA LEU A 295 -6.03 -8.66 11.64
C LEU A 295 -6.67 -9.10 12.97
N GLU A 296 -6.28 -8.45 14.07
CA GLU A 296 -6.87 -8.62 15.40
C GLU A 296 -8.36 -8.27 15.39
N PHE A 297 -8.72 -7.04 14.99
CA PHE A 297 -10.12 -6.63 14.95
C PHE A 297 -10.94 -7.45 13.93
N TYR A 298 -10.35 -7.79 12.78
CA TYR A 298 -10.99 -8.67 11.79
C TYR A 298 -11.32 -10.05 12.36
N HIS A 299 -10.40 -10.66 13.12
CA HIS A 299 -10.64 -11.94 13.79
C HIS A 299 -11.71 -11.81 14.88
N GLU A 300 -11.60 -10.82 15.76
CA GLU A 300 -12.60 -10.59 16.81
C GLU A 300 -14.01 -10.35 16.25
N LEU A 301 -14.11 -9.73 15.06
CA LEU A 301 -15.37 -9.48 14.39
C LEU A 301 -16.06 -10.77 13.95
N LEU A 302 -15.29 -11.81 13.62
CA LEU A 302 -15.78 -13.03 12.98
C LEU A 302 -15.74 -14.26 13.88
N VAL A 303 -14.83 -14.35 14.85
CA VAL A 303 -14.54 -15.58 15.61
C VAL A 303 -15.77 -16.22 16.28
N ASP A 304 -16.71 -15.41 16.76
CA ASP A 304 -17.92 -15.88 17.44
C ASP A 304 -19.13 -16.10 16.50
N THR A 305 -18.96 -15.76 15.22
CA THR A 305 -20.03 -15.82 14.22
C THR A 305 -20.33 -17.26 13.78
N GLU A 306 -21.51 -17.47 13.22
CA GLU A 306 -21.89 -18.76 12.65
C GLU A 306 -21.03 -19.10 11.43
N ALA A 307 -20.69 -18.10 10.62
CA ALA A 307 -19.86 -18.29 9.43
C ALA A 307 -18.45 -18.79 9.77
N TRP A 308 -17.87 -18.25 10.84
CA TRP A 308 -16.57 -18.71 11.32
C TRP A 308 -16.63 -20.15 11.86
N ARG A 309 -17.68 -20.49 12.61
CA ARG A 309 -17.88 -21.86 13.13
C ARG A 309 -18.04 -22.87 11.99
N GLU A 310 -18.78 -22.53 10.94
CA GLU A 310 -18.90 -23.39 9.76
C GLU A 310 -17.58 -23.52 9.01
N LEU A 311 -16.90 -22.40 8.73
CA LEU A 311 -15.59 -22.40 8.06
C LEU A 311 -14.58 -23.28 8.80
N THR A 312 -14.50 -23.15 10.12
CA THR A 312 -13.54 -23.90 10.94
C THR A 312 -13.94 -25.36 11.20
N SER A 313 -15.17 -25.76 10.85
CA SER A 313 -15.63 -27.15 10.98
C SER A 313 -15.12 -28.07 9.87
N ASP A 314 -14.72 -27.48 8.72
CA ASP A 314 -14.09 -28.17 7.59
C ASP A 314 -12.63 -27.70 7.46
N ASN A 315 -11.68 -28.57 7.85
CA ASN A 315 -10.25 -28.24 7.81
C ASN A 315 -9.75 -27.91 6.39
N ARG A 316 -10.35 -28.48 5.34
CA ARG A 316 -9.95 -28.21 3.96
C ARG A 316 -10.42 -26.84 3.50
N ALA A 317 -11.67 -26.49 3.82
CA ALA A 317 -12.19 -25.14 3.59
C ALA A 317 -11.40 -24.10 4.38
N PHE A 318 -11.05 -24.42 5.64
CA PHE A 318 -10.27 -23.55 6.50
C PHE A 318 -8.84 -23.34 5.99
N ALA A 319 -8.14 -24.39 5.57
CA ALA A 319 -6.83 -24.31 4.93
C ALA A 319 -6.86 -23.42 3.68
N HIS A 320 -7.86 -23.62 2.82
CA HIS A 320 -8.05 -22.80 1.63
C HIS A 320 -8.25 -21.32 1.98
N TRP A 321 -9.08 -21.04 2.98
CA TRP A 321 -9.31 -19.68 3.47
C TRP A 321 -8.05 -19.05 4.08
N ILE A 322 -7.24 -19.80 4.84
CA ILE A 322 -5.95 -19.31 5.36
C ILE A 322 -5.05 -18.87 4.20
N CYS A 323 -4.95 -19.69 3.14
CA CYS A 323 -4.18 -19.33 1.94
C CYS A 323 -4.72 -18.06 1.27
N GLN A 324 -6.05 -17.90 1.17
CA GLN A 324 -6.65 -16.67 0.64
C GLN A 324 -6.34 -15.46 1.52
N LEU A 325 -6.45 -15.61 2.84
CA LEU A 325 -6.19 -14.55 3.82
C LEU A 325 -4.75 -14.04 3.72
N ILE A 326 -3.76 -14.94 3.67
CA ILE A 326 -2.33 -14.56 3.64
C ILE A 326 -1.89 -14.03 2.27
N THR A 327 -2.62 -14.37 1.20
CA THR A 327 -2.33 -13.91 -0.17
C THR A 327 -3.19 -12.71 -0.60
N ALA A 328 -4.16 -12.30 0.21
CA ALA A 328 -5.00 -11.13 -0.03
C ALA A 328 -4.19 -9.82 0.02
N PRO A 329 -4.67 -8.72 -0.61
CA PRO A 329 -4.04 -7.41 -0.48
C PRO A 329 -4.09 -6.89 0.97
N GLY A 330 -2.98 -6.34 1.46
CA GLY A 330 -2.84 -5.81 2.82
C GLY A 330 -1.61 -6.37 3.53
N VAL A 331 -1.20 -5.75 4.63
CA VAL A 331 -0.14 -6.31 5.48
C VAL A 331 -0.78 -7.34 6.43
N VAL A 332 -0.17 -8.52 6.51
CA VAL A 332 -0.57 -9.59 7.42
C VAL A 332 0.47 -9.64 8.54
N TYR A 333 0.24 -8.86 9.59
CA TYR A 333 1.00 -9.01 10.83
C TYR A 333 0.62 -10.32 11.49
N THR A 334 1.61 -11.07 11.98
CA THR A 334 1.35 -12.33 12.68
C THR A 334 0.57 -12.08 13.95
N GLN A 335 -0.34 -13.01 14.22
CA GLN A 335 -1.15 -13.06 15.44
C GLN A 335 -1.12 -14.50 15.97
N PRO A 336 -1.14 -14.72 17.30
CA PRO A 336 -1.14 -16.05 17.89
C PRO A 336 -2.23 -16.96 17.31
N TRP A 337 -3.45 -16.44 17.18
CA TRP A 337 -4.59 -17.21 16.66
C TRP A 337 -4.36 -17.70 15.21
N LEU A 338 -3.60 -16.93 14.40
CA LEU A 338 -3.32 -17.31 13.01
C LEU A 338 -2.30 -18.45 12.97
N ILE A 339 -1.33 -18.46 13.89
CA ILE A 339 -0.38 -19.56 14.07
C ILE A 339 -1.14 -20.83 14.48
N ASP A 340 -2.03 -20.72 15.47
CA ASP A 340 -2.89 -21.84 15.89
C ASP A 340 -3.78 -22.35 14.75
N ALA A 341 -4.32 -21.44 13.94
CA ALA A 341 -5.11 -21.78 12.76
C ALA A 341 -4.31 -22.58 11.72
N ILE A 342 -3.06 -22.18 11.46
CA ILE A 342 -2.16 -22.89 10.54
C ILE A 342 -1.87 -24.30 11.07
N TYR A 343 -1.54 -24.45 12.36
CA TYR A 343 -1.27 -25.76 12.93
C TYR A 343 -2.52 -26.65 12.98
N ARG A 344 -3.71 -26.08 13.21
CA ARG A 344 -4.98 -26.82 13.13
C ARG A 344 -5.24 -27.37 11.73
N ALA A 345 -4.88 -26.60 10.70
CA ALA A 345 -5.08 -26.95 9.30
C ALA A 345 -3.86 -27.65 8.65
N LYS A 346 -2.87 -28.07 9.45
CA LYS A 346 -1.56 -28.53 9.00
C LYS A 346 -1.63 -29.62 7.91
N ASP A 347 -2.42 -30.65 8.15
CA ASP A 347 -2.51 -31.80 7.21
C ASP A 347 -3.08 -31.40 5.84
N GLU A 348 -3.97 -30.40 5.80
CA GLU A 348 -4.57 -29.89 4.56
C GLU A 348 -3.71 -28.81 3.88
N LEU A 349 -2.75 -28.24 4.61
CA LEU A 349 -1.77 -27.28 4.10
C LEU A 349 -0.52 -27.95 3.53
N ASP A 350 -0.25 -29.21 3.88
CA ASP A 350 0.93 -29.93 3.41
C ASP A 350 0.95 -30.03 1.88
N GLY A 351 2.09 -29.64 1.28
CA GLY A 351 2.27 -29.60 -0.16
C GLY A 351 1.60 -28.42 -0.88
N VAL A 352 0.92 -27.51 -0.18
CA VAL A 352 0.38 -26.28 -0.79
C VAL A 352 1.52 -25.38 -1.26
N VAL A 353 1.41 -24.88 -2.49
CA VAL A 353 2.35 -23.90 -3.06
C VAL A 353 1.68 -22.54 -3.13
N LEU A 354 2.19 -21.56 -2.38
CA LEU A 354 1.70 -20.19 -2.47
C LEU A 354 2.19 -19.50 -3.74
N PRO A 355 1.33 -18.74 -4.44
CA PRO A 355 1.66 -18.11 -5.71
C PRO A 355 2.65 -16.96 -5.55
N ALA A 356 3.35 -16.63 -6.63
CA ALA A 356 4.25 -15.48 -6.69
C ALA A 356 3.53 -14.17 -6.32
N ILE A 357 4.21 -13.31 -5.55
CA ILE A 357 3.63 -12.12 -4.95
C ILE A 357 3.75 -10.94 -5.93
N LYS A 358 2.65 -10.58 -6.60
CA LYS A 358 2.67 -9.67 -7.78
C LYS A 358 2.76 -8.15 -7.51
N HIS A 359 2.71 -7.64 -6.26
CA HIS A 359 2.48 -6.20 -6.01
C HIS A 359 3.26 -5.54 -4.85
N LYS A 360 3.51 -4.23 -5.00
CA LYS A 360 4.31 -3.29 -4.17
C LYS A 360 3.94 -3.10 -2.68
N PHE A 361 3.00 -3.86 -2.13
CA PHE A 361 2.56 -3.74 -0.72
C PHE A 361 2.54 -5.07 0.03
N ARG A 362 3.18 -6.10 -0.54
CA ARG A 362 3.11 -7.45 -0.01
C ARG A 362 4.49 -7.89 0.43
N CYS A 363 4.64 -8.15 1.72
CA CYS A 363 5.67 -9.04 2.21
C CYS A 363 5.08 -9.85 3.36
N ILE A 364 4.89 -11.16 3.14
CA ILE A 364 4.90 -12.09 4.28
C ILE A 364 6.33 -11.97 4.81
N ASN A 365 6.49 -11.22 5.88
CA ASN A 365 7.80 -10.80 6.40
C ASN A 365 8.04 -11.23 7.83
N SER A 366 7.00 -11.74 8.50
CA SER A 366 7.10 -12.21 9.87
C SER A 366 7.77 -13.58 9.92
N PRO A 367 8.88 -13.71 10.68
CA PRO A 367 9.53 -15.00 10.91
C PRO A 367 8.59 -16.07 11.44
N ASP A 368 7.68 -15.72 12.36
CA ASP A 368 6.75 -16.68 12.97
C ASP A 368 5.73 -17.23 11.98
N LEU A 369 5.17 -16.36 11.12
CA LEU A 369 4.22 -16.79 10.11
C LEU A 369 4.90 -17.66 9.04
N LEU A 370 6.10 -17.26 8.60
CA LEU A 370 6.90 -18.06 7.66
C LEU A 370 7.26 -19.41 8.27
N ASN A 371 7.58 -19.45 9.57
CA ASN A 371 7.89 -20.68 10.28
C ASN A 371 6.68 -21.61 10.38
N ALA A 372 5.53 -21.12 10.82
CA ALA A 372 4.33 -21.95 10.93
C ALA A 372 3.90 -22.52 9.57
N LEU A 373 3.97 -21.70 8.50
CA LEU A 373 3.68 -22.15 7.14
C LEU A 373 4.68 -23.22 6.66
N ALA A 374 5.98 -23.00 6.84
CA ALA A 374 7.01 -23.96 6.46
C ALA A 374 6.90 -25.28 7.26
N ASP A 375 6.65 -25.20 8.57
CA ASP A 375 6.44 -26.39 9.40
C ASP A 375 5.16 -27.14 9.02
N ALA A 376 4.17 -26.43 8.48
CA ALA A 376 2.95 -27.01 7.92
C ALA A 376 3.10 -27.57 6.49
N GLY A 377 4.32 -27.60 5.93
CA GLY A 377 4.58 -28.16 4.60
C GLY A 377 4.23 -27.22 3.44
N VAL A 378 3.95 -25.94 3.71
CA VAL A 378 3.66 -24.93 2.69
C VAL A 378 4.96 -24.47 2.02
N THR A 379 4.93 -24.37 0.70
CA THR A 379 6.04 -23.89 -0.13
C THR A 379 5.63 -22.69 -0.99
N TRP A 380 6.56 -22.16 -1.79
CA TRP A 380 6.39 -20.87 -2.47
C TRP A 380 6.84 -20.96 -3.93
N GLU A 381 6.03 -20.44 -4.86
CA GLU A 381 6.37 -20.39 -6.29
C GLU A 381 7.58 -19.48 -6.55
N LYS A 382 7.65 -18.34 -5.86
CA LYS A 382 8.75 -17.38 -5.97
C LYS A 382 9.21 -16.91 -4.58
N PRO A 383 10.06 -17.69 -3.90
CA PRO A 383 10.50 -17.40 -2.54
C PRO A 383 11.22 -16.04 -2.39
N ASP A 384 11.83 -15.53 -3.48
CA ASP A 384 12.47 -14.20 -3.53
C ASP A 384 11.55 -13.02 -3.25
N ASP A 385 10.24 -13.20 -3.42
CA ASP A 385 9.27 -12.16 -3.11
C ASP A 385 8.92 -12.09 -1.61
N LEU A 386 9.36 -13.07 -0.80
CA LEU A 386 9.12 -13.06 0.65
C LEU A 386 9.99 -11.98 1.33
N GLY A 387 9.38 -11.24 2.25
CA GLY A 387 10.14 -10.35 3.13
C GLY A 387 10.73 -11.12 4.29
N TRP A 388 11.55 -10.44 5.09
CA TRP A 388 12.00 -10.97 6.37
C TRP A 388 12.36 -9.80 7.29
N TRP A 389 11.79 -9.77 8.49
CA TRP A 389 12.03 -8.72 9.46
C TRP A 389 12.14 -9.28 10.88
N TRP A 390 13.35 -9.27 11.42
CA TRP A 390 13.65 -9.86 12.73
C TRP A 390 13.04 -9.10 13.92
N ASP A 391 12.87 -7.78 13.84
CA ASP A 391 12.38 -6.96 14.97
C ASP A 391 10.99 -7.40 15.49
N GLY A 392 10.17 -8.01 14.63
CA GLY A 392 8.91 -8.60 15.04
C GLY A 392 9.12 -9.77 16.01
N TRP A 393 10.01 -10.69 15.65
CA TRP A 393 10.31 -11.88 16.43
C TRP A 393 11.04 -11.54 17.74
N TYR A 394 11.96 -10.57 17.73
CA TYR A 394 12.65 -10.16 18.97
C TYR A 394 11.71 -9.62 20.03
N ARG A 395 10.63 -8.93 19.62
CA ARG A 395 9.65 -8.35 20.55
C ARG A 395 8.62 -9.36 20.99
N ASP A 396 8.01 -10.05 20.04
CA ASP A 396 6.79 -10.84 20.26
C ASP A 396 6.86 -12.17 19.48
N HIS A 397 7.85 -13.02 19.78
CA HIS A 397 7.99 -14.34 19.13
C HIS A 397 6.90 -15.33 19.58
N TYR A 398 6.37 -16.08 18.61
CA TYR A 398 5.34 -17.10 18.83
C TYR A 398 5.81 -18.52 18.49
N THR A 399 6.94 -18.64 17.79
CA THR A 399 7.48 -19.91 17.31
C THR A 399 9.00 -19.97 17.50
N ASN A 400 9.56 -21.18 17.49
CA ASN A 400 10.98 -21.44 17.68
C ASN A 400 11.81 -21.37 16.37
N LEU A 401 11.19 -21.05 15.24
CA LEU A 401 11.80 -20.99 13.90
C LEU A 401 12.39 -22.32 13.36
N ALA A 402 11.94 -23.48 13.86
CA ALA A 402 12.42 -24.80 13.38
C ALA A 402 12.07 -25.08 11.90
N GLY A 403 10.86 -24.76 11.45
CA GLY A 403 10.44 -24.89 10.05
C GLY A 403 11.26 -23.98 9.12
N VAL A 404 11.54 -22.75 9.54
CA VAL A 404 12.47 -21.85 8.82
C VAL A 404 13.87 -22.44 8.73
N ALA A 405 14.39 -23.00 9.82
CA ALA A 405 15.73 -23.59 9.84
C ALA A 405 15.84 -24.84 8.94
N ALA A 406 14.74 -25.59 8.78
CA ALA A 406 14.67 -26.75 7.92
C ALA A 406 14.53 -26.40 6.42
N ASP A 407 13.83 -25.31 6.09
CA ASP A 407 13.67 -24.84 4.70
C ASP A 407 14.97 -24.16 4.19
N PRO A 408 15.63 -24.67 3.14
CA PRO A 408 16.90 -24.12 2.66
C PRO A 408 16.83 -22.66 2.22
N TYR A 409 15.69 -22.24 1.66
CA TYR A 409 15.50 -20.89 1.16
C TYR A 409 15.25 -19.91 2.32
N LEU A 410 14.30 -20.24 3.21
CA LEU A 410 13.99 -19.41 4.37
C LEU A 410 15.20 -19.32 5.32
N ARG A 411 15.92 -20.43 5.52
CA ARG A 411 17.18 -20.43 6.28
C ARG A 411 18.19 -19.45 5.70
N ALA A 412 18.42 -19.50 4.38
CA ALA A 412 19.36 -18.59 3.72
C ALA A 412 18.91 -17.12 3.83
N LYS A 413 17.60 -16.84 3.70
CA LYS A 413 17.03 -15.51 3.87
C LYS A 413 17.18 -15.01 5.31
N ALA A 414 16.83 -15.82 6.31
CA ALA A 414 16.97 -15.50 7.72
C ALA A 414 18.42 -15.14 8.09
N ILE A 415 19.39 -15.96 7.66
CA ILE A 415 20.83 -15.70 7.85
C ILE A 415 21.27 -14.43 7.12
N ARG A 416 20.72 -14.14 5.94
CA ARG A 416 21.11 -12.97 5.15
C ARG A 416 20.71 -11.66 5.81
N GLU A 417 19.54 -11.62 6.43
CA GLU A 417 19.00 -10.44 7.08
C GLU A 417 19.41 -10.33 8.57
N LEU A 418 20.24 -11.26 9.10
CA LEU A 418 20.84 -11.14 10.43
C LEU A 418 22.06 -10.21 10.42
N SER A 419 22.29 -9.54 11.55
CA SER A 419 23.54 -8.84 11.84
C SER A 419 24.14 -9.23 13.19
N VAL A 420 25.44 -8.98 13.38
CA VAL A 420 26.13 -9.22 14.66
C VAL A 420 25.47 -8.39 15.77
N THR A 421 25.13 -7.14 15.49
CA THR A 421 24.47 -6.24 16.44
C THR A 421 23.13 -6.82 16.89
N ASP A 422 22.32 -7.35 15.97
CA ASP A 422 21.01 -7.92 16.32
C ASP A 422 21.15 -9.14 17.24
N ILE A 423 22.13 -10.01 16.97
CA ILE A 423 22.42 -11.19 17.79
C ILE A 423 22.83 -10.77 19.19
N ILE A 424 23.71 -9.78 19.33
CA ILE A 424 24.20 -9.31 20.63
C ILE A 424 23.08 -8.65 21.43
N SER A 425 22.30 -7.76 20.80
CA SER A 425 21.19 -7.08 21.46
C SER A 425 20.12 -8.03 21.99
N HIS A 426 20.07 -9.26 21.48
CA HIS A 426 19.07 -10.27 21.84
C HIS A 426 19.71 -11.62 22.19
N ILE A 427 20.95 -11.64 22.69
CA ILE A 427 21.77 -12.85 22.76
C ILE A 427 21.15 -13.96 23.62
N ASP A 428 20.45 -13.59 24.68
CA ASP A 428 19.73 -14.53 25.53
C ASP A 428 18.65 -15.30 24.75
N LEU A 429 17.94 -14.63 23.83
CA LEU A 429 16.94 -15.27 22.97
C LEU A 429 17.58 -16.28 22.02
N PHE A 430 18.74 -15.95 21.45
CA PHE A 430 19.49 -16.86 20.59
C PHE A 430 20.02 -18.06 21.38
N LEU A 431 20.53 -17.86 22.60
CA LEU A 431 21.05 -18.94 23.42
C LEU A 431 19.96 -19.88 23.93
N ALA A 432 18.77 -19.35 24.21
CA ALA A 432 17.62 -20.11 24.69
C ALA A 432 16.93 -20.93 23.59
N ASN A 433 17.00 -20.52 22.32
CA ASN A 433 16.26 -21.14 21.22
C ASN A 433 17.19 -21.87 20.25
N GLU A 434 17.21 -23.20 20.29
CA GLU A 434 18.15 -24.02 19.50
C GLU A 434 18.12 -23.76 17.97
N PRO A 435 16.98 -23.72 17.28
CA PRO A 435 16.98 -23.46 15.84
C PRO A 435 17.55 -22.07 15.49
N VAL A 436 17.25 -21.07 16.31
CA VAL A 436 17.71 -19.70 16.12
C VAL A 436 19.20 -19.57 16.45
N ARG A 437 19.68 -20.30 17.47
CA ARG A 437 21.12 -20.48 17.75
C ARG A 437 21.86 -21.04 16.55
N GLN A 438 21.29 -22.05 15.88
CA GLN A 438 21.89 -22.63 14.67
C GLN A 438 21.91 -21.65 13.49
N LEU A 439 20.88 -20.81 13.34
CA LEU A 439 20.87 -19.72 12.35
C LEU A 439 21.98 -18.70 12.63
N ALA A 440 22.16 -18.29 13.90
CA ALA A 440 23.24 -17.41 14.29
C ALA A 440 24.63 -18.06 14.12
N ALA A 441 24.76 -19.35 14.45
CA ALA A 441 26.01 -20.08 14.23
C ALA A 441 26.39 -20.11 12.75
N ALA A 442 25.43 -20.38 11.86
CA ALA A 442 25.63 -20.35 10.41
C ALA A 442 25.90 -18.92 9.87
N PHE A 443 25.30 -17.90 10.49
CA PHE A 443 25.67 -16.51 10.21
C PHE A 443 27.14 -16.23 10.57
N LEU A 444 27.62 -16.70 11.73
CA LEU A 444 29.02 -16.54 12.14
C LEU A 444 29.98 -17.31 11.22
N ASP A 445 29.61 -18.51 10.76
CA ASP A 445 30.37 -19.23 9.73
C ASP A 445 30.48 -18.39 8.45
N ARG A 446 29.37 -17.79 8.01
CA ARG A 446 29.38 -16.89 6.83
C ARG A 446 30.23 -15.65 7.04
N VAL A 447 30.25 -15.06 8.24
CA VAL A 447 31.15 -13.95 8.59
C VAL A 447 32.60 -14.38 8.48
N TYR A 448 32.95 -15.59 8.93
CA TYR A 448 34.29 -16.16 8.78
C TYR A 448 34.66 -16.39 7.30
N GLU A 449 33.78 -17.03 6.53
CA GLU A 449 34.00 -17.33 5.11
C GLU A 449 34.19 -16.06 4.29
N ASN A 450 33.44 -15.01 4.61
CA ASN A 450 33.48 -13.72 3.93
C ASN A 450 34.28 -12.67 4.72
N ARG A 451 35.15 -13.09 5.64
CA ARG A 451 35.81 -12.18 6.61
C ARG A 451 36.54 -11.03 5.94
N GLN A 452 37.12 -11.23 4.76
CA GLN A 452 37.77 -10.15 4.03
C GLN A 452 36.76 -9.11 3.54
N VAL A 453 35.65 -9.53 2.94
CA VAL A 453 34.58 -8.60 2.57
C VAL A 453 34.02 -7.92 3.81
N TYR A 454 33.82 -8.66 4.90
CA TYR A 454 33.27 -8.13 6.14
C TYR A 454 34.18 -7.11 6.84
N LEU A 455 35.49 -7.36 6.89
CA LEU A 455 36.48 -6.49 7.53
C LEU A 455 36.89 -5.31 6.63
N PHE A 456 36.85 -5.47 5.30
CA PHE A 456 37.36 -4.48 4.35
C PHE A 456 36.28 -3.74 3.55
N SER A 457 34.98 -4.06 3.69
CA SER A 457 33.91 -3.28 3.02
C SER A 457 33.71 -1.92 3.68
N TYR A 458 33.83 -0.86 2.88
CA TYR A 458 33.63 0.56 3.20
C TYR A 458 34.53 1.12 4.33
N ILE A 459 35.43 2.00 3.93
CA ILE A 459 36.43 2.68 4.77
C ILE A 459 35.70 3.52 5.83
N GLY A 460 35.57 2.99 7.05
CA GLY A 460 34.99 3.70 8.20
C GLY A 460 34.23 2.82 9.21
N SER A 461 33.76 1.63 8.82
CA SER A 461 32.85 0.81 9.66
C SER A 461 33.47 -0.47 10.29
N PHE A 462 34.70 -0.84 9.94
CA PHE A 462 35.33 -2.07 10.43
C PHE A 462 35.63 -2.04 11.94
N GLY A 463 35.93 -0.87 12.53
CA GLY A 463 36.22 -0.77 13.97
C GLY A 463 35.03 -1.13 14.85
N SER A 464 33.84 -0.63 14.48
CA SER A 464 32.60 -1.03 15.16
C SER A 464 32.30 -2.51 14.92
N ARG A 465 32.50 -3.03 13.70
CA ARG A 465 32.29 -4.46 13.39
C ARG A 465 33.19 -5.42 14.18
N ILE A 466 34.46 -5.05 14.42
CA ILE A 466 35.39 -5.86 15.23
C ILE A 466 34.99 -5.78 16.71
N ALA A 467 34.61 -4.59 17.19
CA ALA A 467 34.14 -4.41 18.56
C ALA A 467 32.84 -5.20 18.81
N ASP A 468 31.89 -5.19 17.87
CA ASP A 468 30.68 -6.00 17.95
C ASP A 468 31.03 -7.49 18.06
N LEU A 469 31.96 -8.00 17.24
CA LEU A 469 32.42 -9.39 17.30
C LEU A 469 33.15 -9.74 18.62
N ALA A 470 33.57 -8.76 19.42
CA ALA A 470 34.27 -8.95 20.69
C ALA A 470 33.34 -9.21 21.88
N HIS A 471 32.10 -9.62 21.62
CA HIS A 471 31.15 -10.01 22.66
C HIS A 471 31.37 -11.49 23.05
N PRO A 472 31.70 -11.81 24.31
CA PRO A 472 32.13 -13.16 24.70
C PRO A 472 31.04 -14.22 24.52
N GLU A 473 29.76 -13.88 24.69
CA GLU A 473 28.64 -14.78 24.47
C GLU A 473 28.52 -15.28 23.01
N LEU A 474 29.14 -14.63 22.02
CA LEU A 474 29.16 -15.15 20.65
C LEU A 474 29.92 -16.49 20.55
N TRP A 475 30.88 -16.76 21.44
CA TRP A 475 31.55 -18.07 21.50
C TRP A 475 30.62 -19.17 22.03
N LEU A 476 29.58 -18.81 22.80
CA LEU A 476 28.55 -19.77 23.22
C LEU A 476 27.65 -20.17 22.06
N ILE A 477 27.52 -19.31 21.04
CA ILE A 477 26.79 -19.61 19.80
C ILE A 477 27.65 -20.47 18.86
N ASN A 478 28.87 -20.03 18.55
CA ASN A 478 29.78 -20.79 17.65
C ASN A 478 31.25 -20.50 17.98
N ALA A 479 31.80 -21.22 18.97
CA ALA A 479 33.20 -21.08 19.38
C ALA A 479 34.20 -21.33 18.23
N GLN A 480 33.89 -22.26 17.31
CA GLN A 480 34.78 -22.58 16.20
C GLN A 480 34.92 -21.39 15.25
N ALA A 481 33.80 -20.85 14.76
CA ALA A 481 33.80 -19.69 13.87
C ALA A 481 34.45 -18.49 14.55
N MET A 482 34.11 -18.21 15.81
CA MET A 482 34.68 -17.08 16.55
C MET A 482 36.19 -17.21 16.74
N ASN A 483 36.68 -18.40 17.11
CA ASN A 483 38.12 -18.65 17.20
C ASN A 483 38.82 -18.46 15.84
N GLN A 484 38.16 -18.79 14.72
CA GLN A 484 38.73 -18.59 13.39
C GLN A 484 38.69 -17.13 12.93
N ILE A 485 37.61 -16.40 13.24
CA ILE A 485 37.48 -14.95 12.98
C ILE A 485 38.58 -14.20 13.74
N PHE A 486 38.76 -14.56 15.01
CA PHE A 486 39.78 -13.94 15.85
C PHE A 486 41.18 -14.47 15.60
N ALA A 487 41.40 -15.51 14.78
CA ALA A 487 42.72 -15.97 14.32
C ALA A 487 43.30 -15.09 13.18
N PHE A 488 43.17 -13.78 13.33
CA PHE A 488 43.70 -12.77 12.42
C PHE A 488 45.23 -12.75 12.43
N ASP A 489 45.83 -12.93 11.25
CA ASP A 489 47.25 -12.75 10.94
C ASP A 489 47.39 -11.66 9.87
N PRO A 490 47.98 -10.49 10.18
CA PRO A 490 48.05 -9.36 9.25
C PRO A 490 48.86 -9.68 7.99
N VAL A 491 49.86 -10.56 8.07
CA VAL A 491 50.71 -10.93 6.92
C VAL A 491 49.91 -11.80 5.96
N ILE A 492 49.16 -12.78 6.48
CA ILE A 492 48.33 -13.67 5.65
C ILE A 492 47.19 -12.88 5.00
N GLU A 493 46.49 -12.04 5.78
CA GLU A 493 45.34 -11.28 5.29
C GLU A 493 45.77 -10.20 4.28
N LEU A 494 46.89 -9.50 4.51
CA LEU A 494 47.45 -8.56 3.54
C LEU A 494 47.86 -9.27 2.26
N ALA A 495 48.58 -10.40 2.35
CA ALA A 495 49.02 -11.16 1.19
C ALA A 495 47.84 -11.58 0.29
N ALA A 496 46.75 -12.05 0.90
CA ALA A 496 45.54 -12.43 0.18
C ALA A 496 44.82 -11.22 -0.44
N TYR A 497 44.69 -10.12 0.31
CA TYR A 497 43.95 -8.93 -0.13
C TYR A 497 44.59 -8.25 -1.35
N ILE A 498 45.91 -7.99 -1.31
CA ILE A 498 46.63 -7.37 -2.45
C ILE A 498 47.24 -8.39 -3.42
N LYS A 499 46.94 -9.68 -3.24
CA LYS A 499 47.38 -10.79 -4.11
C LYS A 499 48.91 -10.88 -4.29
N VAL A 500 49.65 -10.89 -3.19
CA VAL A 500 51.13 -11.03 -3.17
C VAL A 500 51.60 -12.22 -2.33
N SER A 501 52.88 -12.56 -2.40
CA SER A 501 53.46 -13.59 -1.53
C SER A 501 53.51 -13.14 -0.07
N LYS A 502 53.41 -14.09 0.88
CA LYS A 502 53.53 -13.82 2.33
C LYS A 502 54.81 -13.05 2.66
N ARG A 503 55.94 -13.38 2.01
CA ARG A 503 57.22 -12.68 2.18
C ARG A 503 57.15 -11.21 1.75
N LYS A 504 56.45 -10.90 0.65
CA LYS A 504 56.27 -9.52 0.19
C LYS A 504 55.33 -8.75 1.13
N ALA A 505 54.25 -9.38 1.61
CA ALA A 505 53.34 -8.79 2.59
C ALA A 505 54.02 -8.50 3.93
N ALA A 506 54.84 -9.42 4.45
CA ALA A 506 55.63 -9.20 5.67
C ALA A 506 56.55 -7.98 5.52
N ARG A 507 57.28 -7.89 4.41
CA ARG A 507 58.15 -6.73 4.13
C ARG A 507 57.36 -5.41 4.05
N LEU A 508 56.16 -5.43 3.46
CA LEU A 508 55.28 -4.26 3.41
C LEU A 508 54.81 -3.83 4.81
N LEU A 509 54.59 -4.78 5.72
CA LEU A 509 54.18 -4.51 7.10
C LEU A 509 55.33 -4.09 8.01
N GLU A 510 56.57 -4.45 7.70
CA GLU A 510 57.77 -4.09 8.49
C GLU A 510 58.38 -2.75 8.06
N ASP A 511 58.40 -2.44 6.76
CA ASP A 511 59.12 -1.30 6.18
C ASP A 511 58.16 -0.29 5.53
N ALA A 512 57.95 0.84 6.21
CA ALA A 512 57.06 1.90 5.75
C ALA A 512 57.57 2.60 4.49
N ASP A 513 58.89 2.75 4.33
CA ASP A 513 59.49 3.39 3.15
C ASP A 513 59.35 2.47 1.92
N TYR A 514 59.51 1.16 2.13
CA TYR A 514 59.22 0.17 1.09
C TYR A 514 57.73 0.17 0.70
N ALA A 515 56.81 0.25 1.66
CA ALA A 515 55.38 0.37 1.36
C ALA A 515 55.05 1.65 0.57
N ASN A 516 55.64 2.79 0.95
CA ASN A 516 55.51 4.07 0.24
C ASN A 516 56.07 3.98 -1.20
N SER A 517 57.20 3.30 -1.39
CA SER A 517 57.81 3.08 -2.71
C SER A 517 56.96 2.21 -3.64
N CYS A 518 56.09 1.36 -3.09
CA CYS A 518 55.16 0.52 -3.84
C CYS A 518 53.89 1.28 -4.31
N GLY A 519 53.70 2.52 -3.85
CA GLY A 519 52.61 3.41 -4.27
C GLY A 519 51.69 3.83 -3.11
N PRO A 520 51.03 5.00 -3.23
CA PRO A 520 50.24 5.60 -2.14
C PRO A 520 49.05 4.73 -1.71
N ASP A 521 48.46 3.97 -2.62
CA ASP A 521 47.32 3.10 -2.30
C ASP A 521 47.76 1.86 -1.49
N ILE A 522 48.93 1.30 -1.78
CA ILE A 522 49.49 0.17 -1.01
C ILE A 522 49.88 0.64 0.39
N ALA A 523 50.50 1.82 0.51
CA ALA A 523 50.84 2.42 1.80
C ALA A 523 49.60 2.63 2.68
N LYS A 524 48.49 3.15 2.11
CA LYS A 524 47.21 3.30 2.83
C LYS A 524 46.66 1.96 3.32
N VAL A 525 46.73 0.91 2.50
CA VAL A 525 46.26 -0.45 2.88
C VAL A 525 47.12 -1.02 4.01
N VAL A 526 48.44 -0.82 3.99
CA VAL A 526 49.36 -1.26 5.07
C VAL A 526 49.03 -0.56 6.39
N VAL A 527 48.85 0.76 6.39
CA VAL A 527 48.44 1.52 7.58
C VAL A 527 47.11 0.96 8.11
N LYS A 528 46.17 0.67 7.21
CA LYS A 528 44.87 0.11 7.58
C LYS A 528 44.98 -1.27 8.20
N MET A 529 45.84 -2.13 7.67
CA MET A 529 46.07 -3.48 8.18
C MET A 529 46.60 -3.46 9.62
N ARG A 530 47.54 -2.55 9.92
CA ARG A 530 48.08 -2.36 11.29
C ARG A 530 47.01 -1.87 12.28
N GLU A 531 46.10 -1.00 11.83
CA GLU A 531 44.97 -0.53 12.65
C GLU A 531 44.01 -1.68 13.00
N ILE A 532 43.71 -2.54 12.02
CA ILE A 532 42.87 -3.73 12.21
C ILE A 532 43.52 -4.71 13.20
N GLU A 533 44.81 -5.00 13.03
CA GLU A 533 45.58 -5.87 13.93
C GLU A 533 45.53 -5.38 15.38
N ARG A 534 45.72 -4.07 15.60
CA ARG A 534 45.63 -3.46 16.93
C ARG A 534 44.25 -3.70 17.54
N LEU A 535 43.18 -3.44 16.79
CA LEU A 535 41.81 -3.63 17.27
C LEU A 535 41.51 -5.09 17.61
N PHE A 536 41.94 -6.05 16.79
CA PHE A 536 41.81 -7.47 17.13
C PHE A 536 42.56 -7.82 18.42
N THR A 537 43.76 -7.27 18.63
CA THR A 537 44.55 -7.51 19.84
C THR A 537 43.86 -6.95 21.09
N GLU A 538 43.39 -5.70 21.03
CA GLU A 538 42.65 -5.04 22.11
C GLU A 538 41.38 -5.82 22.46
N ASN A 539 40.57 -6.16 21.44
CA ASN A 539 39.31 -6.87 21.63
C ASN A 539 39.49 -8.33 22.11
N ARG A 540 40.57 -9.03 21.68
CA ARG A 540 40.92 -10.35 22.24
C ARG A 540 41.16 -10.26 23.75
N ALA A 541 41.82 -9.21 24.22
CA ALA A 541 42.06 -9.02 25.66
C ALA A 541 40.75 -8.79 26.42
N VAL A 542 39.85 -7.94 25.89
CA VAL A 542 38.53 -7.68 26.46
C VAL A 542 37.68 -8.96 26.55
N VAL A 543 37.65 -9.77 25.49
CA VAL A 543 36.92 -11.05 25.48
C VAL A 543 37.47 -12.00 26.54
N ARG A 544 38.80 -12.10 26.68
CA ARG A 544 39.46 -12.95 27.68
C ARG A 544 39.07 -12.52 29.10
N GLU A 545 39.23 -11.25 29.43
CA GLU A 545 38.88 -10.71 30.75
C GLU A 545 37.39 -10.93 31.07
N SER A 546 36.51 -10.67 30.10
CA SER A 546 35.06 -10.86 30.27
C SER A 546 34.69 -12.34 30.47
N ALA A 547 35.25 -13.25 29.68
CA ALA A 547 35.00 -14.69 29.79
C ALA A 547 35.45 -15.25 31.15
N VAL A 548 36.57 -14.77 31.69
CA VAL A 548 37.03 -15.13 33.04
C VAL A 548 35.99 -14.73 34.09
N GLY A 549 35.48 -13.49 34.04
CA GLY A 549 34.44 -13.01 34.94
C GLY A 549 33.10 -13.76 34.87
N TYR A 550 32.78 -14.40 33.73
CA TYR A 550 31.62 -15.28 33.60
C TYR A 550 31.84 -16.68 34.19
N SER A 551 33.07 -17.21 34.11
CA SER A 551 33.41 -18.53 34.66
C SER A 551 33.19 -18.61 36.18
N GLU A 552 33.26 -17.47 36.86
CA GLU A 552 33.12 -17.32 38.31
C GLU A 552 31.64 -17.34 38.80
N ARG A 553 30.63 -17.32 37.90
CA ARG A 553 29.20 -17.21 38.27
C ARG A 553 28.40 -18.53 38.40
N GLU A 554 29.06 -19.69 38.31
CA GLU A 554 28.54 -21.08 38.46
C GLU A 554 27.22 -21.48 37.73
N GLY A 555 27.31 -22.45 36.80
CA GLY A 555 26.18 -23.06 36.07
C GLY A 555 26.63 -23.97 34.90
N HIS A 556 25.70 -24.55 34.11
CA HIS A 556 26.00 -25.37 32.91
C HIS A 556 26.96 -24.66 31.93
N TRP A 557 26.75 -23.36 31.76
CA TRP A 557 27.57 -22.48 30.92
C TRP A 557 29.02 -22.32 31.41
N GLY A 558 29.29 -22.47 32.71
CA GLY A 558 30.65 -22.31 33.27
C GLY A 558 31.66 -23.37 32.81
N THR A 559 31.20 -24.55 32.38
CA THR A 559 32.09 -25.58 31.81
C THR A 559 32.40 -25.31 30.34
N ILE A 560 31.41 -24.84 29.57
CA ILE A 560 31.58 -24.44 28.17
C ILE A 560 32.55 -23.26 28.07
N ILE A 561 32.36 -22.24 28.94
CA ILE A 561 33.23 -21.05 29.00
C ILE A 561 34.66 -21.42 29.36
N ARG A 562 34.88 -22.33 30.31
CA ARG A 562 36.24 -22.81 30.64
C ARG A 562 36.94 -23.50 29.47
N ASN A 563 36.21 -24.26 28.65
CA ASN A 563 36.78 -24.88 27.46
C ASN A 563 37.10 -23.86 26.37
N ILE A 564 36.23 -22.85 26.19
CA ILE A 564 36.49 -21.71 25.31
C ILE A 564 37.76 -20.96 25.75
N ILE A 565 37.90 -20.66 27.04
CA ILE A 565 39.09 -20.01 27.60
C ILE A 565 40.34 -20.84 27.29
N LYS A 566 40.33 -22.15 27.56
CA LYS A 566 41.47 -23.04 27.26
C LYS A 566 41.83 -23.06 25.77
N ASP A 567 40.84 -23.05 24.88
CA ASP A 567 41.08 -23.00 23.45
C ASP A 567 41.64 -21.64 23.01
N ILE A 568 41.16 -20.54 23.62
CA ILE A 568 41.72 -19.21 23.42
C ILE A 568 43.17 -19.16 23.93
N GLU A 569 43.46 -19.68 25.13
CA GLU A 569 44.81 -19.77 25.70
C GLU A 569 45.75 -20.60 24.81
N LYS A 570 45.26 -21.73 24.28
CA LYS A 570 46.07 -22.61 23.43
C LYS A 570 46.36 -22.02 22.05
N ARG A 571 45.45 -21.23 21.47
CA ARG A 571 45.58 -20.69 20.12
C ARG A 571 46.22 -19.30 20.07
N PHE A 572 46.17 -18.55 21.17
CA PHE A 572 46.54 -17.13 21.20
C PHE A 572 47.48 -16.76 22.36
N GLY A 573 47.92 -17.74 23.16
CA GLY A 573 48.91 -17.58 24.23
C GLY A 573 50.34 -17.76 23.75
#